data_AF-A0A975M1Y1-F1
#
_entry.id   AF-A0A975M1Y1-F1
#
_cell.length_a   1.000
_cell.length_b   1.000
_cell.length_c   1.000
_cell.angle_alpha   90.00
_cell.angle_beta   90.00
_cell.angle_gamma   90.00
#
_symmetry.space_group_name_H-M   'P 1'
#
loop_
_entity.id
_entity.type
_entity.pdbx_description
1 polymer ?
#
loop_
_entity_poly.entity_id
_entity_poly.type
_entity_poly.pdbx_seq_one_letter_code
_entity_poly.pdbx_strand_id
1 'polypeptide(L)'
;MHDETIYNQYANWKLENDELIKYLREQDSNLIIRFKHIFEVVDYLYDQLIDAPKYTDEQHEIFVTGFYYLFDQMEKIQEILKDSYQNNVKTLEKFSKEVNLLLSTIDFQNELLSADEYDVKYMNALLDFEYDVMDKLKHKEEIPKDMYKKLDDMTYKMFQEMEVDFYPIQDIFLEIADELGIL
;
A
#
# COMPACT_ATOMS: atom_id res chain seq x y z
N MET A 1 4.68 -18.23 21.26
CA MET A 1 5.84 -17.31 21.20
C MET A 1 5.80 -16.76 19.80
N HIS A 2 5.45 -15.49 19.65
CA HIS A 2 5.44 -14.83 18.34
C HIS A 2 6.81 -14.93 17.69
N ASP A 3 6.84 -15.04 16.37
CA ASP A 3 8.10 -15.07 15.64
C ASP A 3 8.79 -13.69 15.79
N GLU A 4 9.78 -13.58 16.68
CA GLU A 4 10.54 -12.34 16.89
C GLU A 4 11.28 -11.88 15.63
N THR A 5 11.40 -12.75 14.62
CA THR A 5 12.05 -12.43 13.34
C THR A 5 11.35 -11.29 12.60
N ILE A 6 10.01 -11.22 12.66
CA ILE A 6 9.27 -10.22 11.87
C ILE A 6 9.49 -8.79 12.35
N TYR A 7 9.64 -8.59 13.66
CA TYR A 7 9.94 -7.27 14.23
C TYR A 7 11.36 -6.82 13.89
N ASN A 8 12.31 -7.74 13.87
CA ASN A 8 13.67 -7.45 13.40
C ASN A 8 13.68 -7.12 11.91
N GLN A 9 12.88 -7.81 11.09
CA GLN A 9 12.70 -7.48 9.67
C GLN A 9 12.13 -6.07 9.50
N TYR A 10 11.11 -5.71 10.29
CA TYR A 10 10.55 -4.36 10.27
C TYR A 10 11.58 -3.28 10.62
N ALA A 11 12.33 -3.48 11.70
CA ALA A 11 13.36 -2.54 12.13
C ALA A 11 14.43 -2.33 11.04
N ASN A 12 14.89 -3.42 10.41
CA ASN A 12 15.86 -3.34 9.32
C ASN A 12 15.27 -2.66 8.08
N TRP A 13 14.06 -3.04 7.67
CA TRP A 13 13.35 -2.44 6.54
C TRP A 13 13.17 -0.93 6.74
N LYS A 14 12.80 -0.50 7.95
CA LYS A 14 12.64 0.92 8.29
C LYS A 14 13.96 1.69 8.18
N LEU A 15 15.08 1.08 8.58
CA LEU A 15 16.42 1.67 8.43
C LEU A 15 16.84 1.77 6.95
N GLU A 16 16.58 0.72 6.16
CA GLU A 16 16.89 0.69 4.73
C GLU A 16 16.09 1.74 3.94
N ASN A 17 14.86 2.02 4.37
CA ASN A 17 13.95 2.94 3.72
C ASN A 17 13.90 4.34 4.36
N ASP A 18 14.67 4.58 5.43
CA ASP A 18 14.60 5.78 6.26
C ASP A 18 14.73 7.08 5.46
N GLU A 19 15.69 7.14 4.53
CA GLU A 19 15.95 8.33 3.70
C GLU A 19 14.75 8.64 2.79
N LEU A 20 14.19 7.63 2.11
CA LEU A 20 13.05 7.79 1.22
C LEU A 20 11.79 8.15 2.01
N ILE A 21 11.51 7.45 3.11
CA ILE A 21 10.35 7.71 3.96
C ILE A 21 10.40 9.12 4.53
N LYS A 22 11.56 9.55 5.08
CA LYS A 22 11.74 10.91 5.58
C LYS A 22 11.52 11.95 4.50
N TYR A 23 12.14 11.77 3.33
CA TYR A 23 11.95 12.69 2.21
C TYR A 23 10.46 12.83 1.86
N LEU A 24 9.75 11.72 1.68
CA LEU A 24 8.34 11.76 1.28
C LEU A 24 7.45 12.38 2.36
N ARG A 25 7.74 12.13 3.65
CA ARG A 25 7.01 12.75 4.77
C ARG A 25 7.26 14.25 4.86
N GLU A 26 8.51 14.68 4.75
CA GLU A 26 8.89 16.10 4.82
C GLU A 26 8.34 16.95 3.67
N GLN A 27 8.04 16.32 2.53
CA GLN A 27 7.43 16.99 1.37
C GLN A 27 5.89 16.89 1.33
N ASP A 28 5.24 16.32 2.36
CA ASP A 28 3.81 16.01 2.35
C ASP A 28 3.40 15.26 1.08
N SER A 29 4.23 14.30 0.66
CA SER A 29 4.09 13.65 -0.64
C SER A 29 2.84 12.78 -0.70
N ASN A 30 2.07 12.89 -1.79
CA ASN A 30 0.90 12.03 -2.01
C ASN A 30 1.23 10.54 -2.02
N LEU A 31 2.50 10.18 -2.26
CA LEU A 31 2.98 8.80 -2.20
C LEU A 31 2.97 8.22 -0.79
N ILE A 32 3.15 9.04 0.25
CA ILE A 32 3.24 8.57 1.63
C ILE A 32 1.97 8.81 2.43
N ILE A 33 1.15 9.80 2.05
CA ILE A 33 -0.09 10.15 2.77
C ILE A 33 -1.01 8.95 2.91
N ARG A 34 -1.14 8.14 1.84
CA ARG A 34 -1.94 6.91 1.85
C ARG A 34 -1.50 5.87 2.88
N PHE A 35 -0.26 5.95 3.36
CA PHE A 35 0.31 5.02 4.34
C PHE A 35 0.29 5.56 5.78
N LYS A 36 -0.18 6.79 5.98
CA LYS A 36 -0.02 7.51 7.25
C LYS A 36 -0.47 6.69 8.46
N HIS A 37 -1.74 6.26 8.47
CA HIS A 37 -2.31 5.53 9.60
C HIS A 37 -1.73 4.11 9.73
N ILE A 38 -1.33 3.49 8.62
CA ILE A 38 -0.64 2.21 8.66
C ILE A 38 0.72 2.34 9.36
N PHE A 39 1.50 3.37 9.01
CA PHE A 39 2.76 3.65 9.72
C PHE A 39 2.53 3.95 11.20
N GLU A 40 1.54 4.77 11.54
CA GLU A 40 1.23 5.14 12.93
C GLU A 40 0.88 3.91 13.78
N VAL A 41 0.02 3.03 13.28
CA VAL A 41 -0.37 1.79 13.96
C VAL A 41 0.80 0.81 14.05
N VAL A 42 1.53 0.57 12.95
CA VAL A 42 2.66 -0.37 12.94
C VAL A 42 3.78 0.10 13.88
N ASP A 43 4.11 1.40 13.88
CA ASP A 43 5.09 1.99 14.80
C ASP A 43 4.63 1.85 16.26
N TYR A 44 3.37 2.16 16.54
CA TYR A 44 2.80 2.04 17.89
C TYR A 44 2.85 0.60 18.40
N LEU A 45 2.44 -0.37 17.58
CA LEU A 45 2.46 -1.78 17.96
C LEU A 45 3.90 -2.30 18.12
N TYR A 46 4.83 -1.85 17.29
CA TYR A 46 6.25 -2.17 17.45
C TYR A 46 6.80 -1.66 18.80
N ASP A 47 6.48 -0.42 19.18
CA ASP A 47 6.92 0.15 20.45
C ASP A 47 6.27 -0.57 21.65
N GLN A 48 5.01 -1.00 21.53
CA GLN A 48 4.32 -1.79 22.56
C GLN A 48 4.94 -3.17 22.80
N LEU A 49 5.62 -3.76 21.82
CA LEU A 49 6.31 -5.04 22.00
C LEU A 49 7.38 -4.97 23.11
N ILE A 50 7.99 -3.80 23.30
CA ILE A 50 8.97 -3.56 24.37
C ILE A 50 8.32 -3.75 25.76
N ASP A 51 7.02 -3.46 25.88
CA ASP A 51 6.18 -3.67 27.06
C ASP A 51 5.35 -4.97 26.95
N ALA A 52 6.05 -6.07 26.62
CA ALA A 52 5.57 -7.43 26.33
C ALA A 52 4.33 -7.99 27.10
N PRO A 53 4.10 -7.75 28.41
CA PRO A 53 2.94 -8.35 29.10
C PRO A 53 1.56 -7.92 28.59
N LYS A 54 1.46 -6.91 27.71
CA LYS A 54 0.19 -6.45 27.14
C LYS A 54 0.00 -6.77 25.66
N TYR A 55 1.01 -7.31 24.99
CA TYR A 55 0.96 -7.54 23.56
C TYR A 55 0.16 -8.82 23.24
N THR A 56 -0.91 -8.66 22.48
CA THR A 56 -1.87 -9.74 22.17
C THR A 56 -1.62 -10.35 20.79
N ASP A 57 -2.19 -11.54 20.56
CA ASP A 57 -2.16 -12.19 19.24
C ASP A 57 -2.84 -11.33 18.17
N GLU A 58 -3.93 -10.64 18.50
CA GLU A 58 -4.62 -9.72 17.59
C GLU A 58 -3.72 -8.54 17.18
N GLN A 59 -3.04 -7.93 18.15
CA GLN A 59 -2.06 -6.88 17.87
C GLN A 59 -0.89 -7.38 17.01
N HIS A 60 -0.46 -8.63 17.21
CA HIS A 60 0.53 -9.26 16.34
C HIS A 60 0.04 -9.33 14.90
N GLU A 61 -1.15 -9.86 14.65
CA GLU A 61 -1.70 -9.97 13.30
C GLU A 61 -1.86 -8.60 12.64
N ILE A 62 -2.38 -7.59 13.35
CA ILE A 62 -2.48 -6.22 12.84
C ILE A 62 -1.11 -5.68 12.44
N PHE A 63 -0.10 -5.86 13.30
CA PHE A 63 1.28 -5.45 12.99
C PHE A 63 1.81 -6.15 11.73
N VAL A 64 1.64 -7.47 11.63
CA VAL A 64 2.13 -8.27 10.51
C VAL A 64 1.46 -7.86 9.20
N THR A 65 0.13 -7.72 9.20
CA THR A 65 -0.62 -7.25 8.04
C THR A 65 -0.17 -5.85 7.60
N GLY A 66 -0.05 -4.92 8.54
CA GLY A 66 0.37 -3.54 8.26
C GLY A 66 1.80 -3.47 7.74
N PHE A 67 2.71 -4.22 8.35
CA PHE A 67 4.10 -4.27 7.93
C PHE A 67 4.23 -4.85 6.51
N TYR A 68 3.63 -6.00 6.22
CA TYR A 68 3.73 -6.57 4.87
C TYR A 68 3.12 -5.67 3.80
N TYR A 69 2.00 -5.00 4.12
CA TYR A 69 1.44 -3.99 3.22
C TYR A 69 2.43 -2.85 2.94
N LEU A 70 3.03 -2.27 3.99
CA LEU A 70 4.03 -1.20 3.83
C LEU A 70 5.24 -1.69 3.02
N PHE A 71 5.70 -2.91 3.30
CA PHE A 71 6.82 -3.54 2.60
C PHE A 71 6.55 -3.62 1.10
N ASP A 72 5.46 -4.26 0.70
CA ASP A 72 5.12 -4.49 -0.71
C ASP A 72 4.92 -3.18 -1.48
N GLN A 73 4.22 -2.22 -0.86
CA GLN A 73 3.95 -0.92 -1.47
C GLN A 73 5.23 -0.10 -1.65
N MET A 74 6.12 -0.12 -0.66
CA MET A 74 7.40 0.59 -0.74
C MET A 74 8.35 -0.08 -1.73
N GLU A 75 8.42 -1.41 -1.78
CA GLU A 75 9.19 -2.13 -2.79
C GLU A 75 8.72 -1.76 -4.20
N LYS A 76 7.40 -1.69 -4.43
CA LYS A 76 6.85 -1.24 -5.73
C LYS A 76 7.25 0.20 -6.06
N ILE A 77 7.20 1.12 -5.09
CA ILE A 77 7.66 2.51 -5.28
C ILE A 77 9.15 2.54 -5.63
N GLN A 78 9.98 1.76 -4.93
CA GLN A 78 11.42 1.68 -5.18
C GLN A 78 11.74 1.07 -6.54
N GLU A 79 11.00 0.05 -6.98
CA GLU A 79 11.11 -0.54 -8.32
C GLU A 79 10.87 0.53 -9.40
N ILE A 80 9.76 1.27 -9.30
CA ILE A 80 9.42 2.36 -10.24
C ILE A 80 10.49 3.45 -10.20
N LEU A 81 10.90 3.85 -9.00
CA LEU A 81 11.93 4.87 -8.77
C LEU A 81 13.24 4.51 -9.46
N LYS A 82 13.67 3.25 -9.33
CA LYS A 82 14.90 2.73 -9.94
C LYS A 82 14.78 2.61 -11.46
N ASP A 83 13.72 1.97 -11.93
CA ASP A 83 13.60 1.54 -13.33
C ASP A 83 13.17 2.65 -14.27
N SER A 84 12.27 3.54 -13.81
CA SER A 84 11.69 4.60 -14.63
C SER A 84 12.25 5.99 -14.32
N TYR A 85 12.72 6.20 -13.09
CA TYR A 85 13.12 7.53 -12.59
C TYR A 85 14.60 7.63 -12.19
N GLN A 86 15.41 6.57 -12.38
CA GLN A 86 16.86 6.59 -12.14
C GLN A 86 17.22 7.07 -10.72
N ASN A 87 16.45 6.65 -9.71
CA ASN A 87 16.57 7.07 -8.31
C ASN A 87 16.32 8.56 -8.05
N ASN A 88 15.67 9.28 -8.98
CA ASN A 88 15.32 10.68 -8.81
C ASN A 88 13.92 10.84 -8.17
N VAL A 89 13.86 10.84 -6.83
CA VAL A 89 12.62 10.93 -6.05
C VAL A 89 11.82 12.19 -6.40
N LYS A 90 12.49 13.33 -6.60
CA LYS A 90 11.85 14.61 -7.01
C LYS A 90 11.11 14.51 -8.33
N THR A 91 11.56 13.65 -9.25
CA THR A 91 10.89 13.46 -10.54
C THR A 91 9.73 12.50 -10.38
N LEU A 92 9.89 11.41 -9.63
CA LEU A 92 8.82 10.46 -9.32
C LEU A 92 7.63 11.15 -8.64
N GLU A 93 7.91 12.05 -7.70
CA GLU A 93 6.92 12.78 -6.93
C GLU A 93 5.95 13.61 -7.80
N LYS A 94 6.43 14.12 -8.94
CA LYS A 94 5.58 14.82 -9.92
C LYS A 94 4.51 13.91 -10.52
N PHE A 95 4.75 12.60 -10.54
CA PHE A 95 3.86 11.56 -11.04
C PHE A 95 3.25 10.74 -9.89
N SER A 96 3.17 11.33 -8.68
CA SER A 96 2.66 10.64 -7.50
C SER A 96 1.21 10.16 -7.65
N LYS A 97 0.39 10.85 -8.45
CA LYS A 97 -1.00 10.45 -8.72
C LYS A 97 -1.07 9.21 -9.59
N GLU A 98 -0.18 9.09 -10.55
CA GLU A 98 -0.05 7.96 -11.46
C GLU A 98 0.47 6.73 -10.72
N VAL A 99 1.48 6.92 -9.86
CA VAL A 99 1.97 5.87 -8.97
C VAL A 99 0.86 5.42 -8.01
N ASN A 100 0.10 6.35 -7.42
CA ASN A 100 -1.02 5.98 -6.55
C ASN A 100 -2.12 5.21 -7.28
N LEU A 101 -2.38 5.51 -8.56
CA LEU A 101 -3.32 4.76 -9.38
C LEU A 101 -2.84 3.32 -9.60
N LEU A 102 -1.55 3.14 -9.87
CA LEU A 102 -0.94 1.81 -9.98
C LEU A 102 -1.09 1.03 -8.69
N LEU A 103 -0.68 1.62 -7.56
CA LEU A 103 -0.75 0.99 -6.25
C LEU A 103 -2.19 0.61 -5.88
N SER A 104 -3.16 1.47 -6.20
CA SER A 104 -4.58 1.13 -6.00
C SER A 104 -5.04 -0.04 -6.88
N THR A 105 -4.54 -0.12 -8.12
CA THR A 105 -4.80 -1.28 -9.00
C THR A 105 -4.29 -2.57 -8.39
N ILE A 106 -3.07 -2.55 -7.83
CA ILE A 106 -2.46 -3.70 -7.13
C ILE A 106 -3.28 -4.08 -5.89
N ASP A 107 -3.76 -3.10 -5.12
CA ASP A 107 -4.63 -3.38 -3.97
C ASP A 107 -5.89 -4.16 -4.39
N PHE A 108 -6.53 -3.77 -5.49
CA PHE A 108 -7.68 -4.51 -6.03
C PHE A 108 -7.32 -5.91 -6.53
N GLN A 109 -6.13 -6.10 -7.11
CA GLN A 109 -5.66 -7.43 -7.50
C GLN A 109 -5.47 -8.32 -6.26
N ASN A 110 -4.85 -7.79 -5.21
CA ASN A 110 -4.64 -8.52 -3.97
C ASN A 110 -5.96 -8.90 -3.30
N GLU A 111 -6.94 -8.01 -3.32
CA GLU A 111 -8.29 -8.32 -2.83
C GLU A 111 -8.98 -9.42 -3.64
N LEU A 112 -8.83 -9.42 -4.97
CA LEU A 112 -9.34 -10.54 -5.75
C LEU A 112 -8.66 -11.86 -5.38
N LEU A 113 -7.35 -11.85 -5.11
CA LEU A 113 -6.60 -13.04 -4.73
C LEU A 113 -6.97 -13.57 -3.35
N SER A 114 -7.45 -12.71 -2.44
CA SER A 114 -7.92 -13.11 -1.11
C SER A 114 -9.35 -13.65 -1.12
N ALA A 115 -10.13 -13.36 -2.17
CA ALA A 115 -11.50 -13.88 -2.30
C ALA A 115 -11.53 -15.39 -2.55
N ASP A 116 -12.51 -16.08 -1.93
CA ASP A 116 -12.70 -17.53 -2.06
C ASP A 116 -12.89 -17.96 -3.53
N GLU A 117 -13.66 -17.18 -4.30
CA GLU A 117 -13.87 -17.36 -5.74
C GLU A 117 -13.92 -16.00 -6.44
N TYR A 118 -13.20 -15.87 -7.56
CA TYR A 118 -13.30 -14.71 -8.44
C TYR A 118 -13.25 -15.12 -9.91
N ASP A 119 -13.85 -14.30 -10.78
CA ASP A 119 -13.78 -14.51 -12.23
C ASP A 119 -12.42 -14.04 -12.77
N VAL A 120 -11.66 -14.95 -13.36
CA VAL A 120 -10.32 -14.70 -13.94
C VAL A 120 -10.34 -13.54 -14.95
N LYS A 121 -11.48 -13.25 -15.59
CA LYS A 121 -11.61 -12.09 -16.47
C LYS A 121 -11.28 -10.76 -15.76
N TYR A 122 -11.62 -10.65 -14.47
CA TYR A 122 -11.41 -9.43 -13.69
C TYR A 122 -9.95 -9.24 -13.33
N MET A 123 -9.28 -10.32 -12.91
CA MET A 123 -7.83 -10.32 -12.70
C MET A 123 -7.09 -9.94 -13.98
N ASN A 124 -7.43 -10.54 -15.12
CA ASN A 124 -6.81 -10.19 -16.40
C ASN A 124 -7.04 -8.71 -16.77
N ALA A 125 -8.24 -8.17 -16.52
CA ALA A 125 -8.53 -6.77 -16.80
C ALA A 125 -7.72 -5.80 -15.89
N LEU A 126 -7.51 -6.16 -14.63
CA LEU A 126 -6.64 -5.41 -13.71
C LEU A 126 -5.17 -5.50 -14.12
N LEU A 127 -4.69 -6.65 -14.58
CA LEU A 127 -3.32 -6.83 -15.08
C LEU A 127 -3.07 -6.03 -16.36
N ASP A 128 -4.03 -6.03 -17.30
CA ASP A 128 -3.97 -5.20 -18.51
C ASP A 128 -3.94 -3.71 -18.14
N PHE A 129 -4.76 -3.29 -17.16
CA PHE A 129 -4.76 -1.91 -16.67
C PHE A 129 -3.44 -1.54 -15.98
N GLU A 130 -2.90 -2.43 -15.15
CA GLU A 130 -1.59 -2.25 -14.50
C GLU A 130 -0.49 -2.06 -15.55
N TYR A 131 -0.49 -2.87 -16.61
CA TYR A 131 0.44 -2.74 -17.72
C TYR A 131 0.35 -1.37 -18.39
N ASP A 132 -0.87 -0.90 -18.70
CA ASP A 132 -1.11 0.41 -19.30
C ASP A 132 -0.57 1.55 -18.42
N VAL A 133 -0.82 1.49 -17.11
CA VAL A 133 -0.34 2.48 -16.13
C VAL A 133 1.18 2.46 -16.02
N MET A 134 1.78 1.26 -15.97
CA MET A 134 3.23 1.08 -15.92
C MET A 134 3.93 1.62 -17.17
N ASP A 135 3.36 1.40 -18.35
CA ASP A 135 3.91 1.95 -19.59
C ASP A 135 3.95 3.49 -19.57
N LYS A 136 2.88 4.12 -19.08
CA LYS A 136 2.83 5.58 -18.91
C LYS A 136 3.86 6.08 -17.90
N LEU A 137 4.01 5.41 -16.77
CA LEU A 137 5.02 5.75 -15.76
C LEU A 137 6.44 5.64 -16.33
N LYS A 138 6.73 4.60 -17.13
CA LYS A 138 8.03 4.43 -17.82
C LYS A 138 8.32 5.57 -18.78
N HIS A 139 7.31 6.00 -19.54
CA HIS A 139 7.42 7.11 -20.49
C HIS A 139 7.25 8.49 -19.85
N LYS A 140 6.96 8.56 -18.54
CA LYS A 140 6.73 9.80 -17.77
C LYS A 140 5.60 10.63 -18.36
N GLU A 141 4.53 9.92 -18.75
CA GLU A 141 3.30 10.50 -19.27
C GLU A 141 2.30 10.70 -18.14
N GLU A 142 1.58 11.83 -18.18
CA GLU A 142 0.42 12.03 -17.31
C GLU A 142 -0.67 11.01 -17.66
N ILE A 143 -1.38 10.53 -16.64
CA ILE A 143 -2.49 9.62 -16.85
C ILE A 143 -3.76 10.39 -17.23
N PRO A 144 -4.41 10.05 -18.35
CA PRO A 144 -5.70 10.61 -18.72
C PRO A 144 -6.77 10.38 -17.65
N LYS A 145 -7.64 11.37 -17.43
CA LYS A 145 -8.71 11.31 -16.40
C LYS A 145 -9.64 10.11 -16.58
N ASP A 146 -9.86 9.67 -17.81
CA ASP A 146 -10.68 8.52 -18.14
C ASP A 146 -10.09 7.20 -17.64
N MET A 147 -8.78 7.09 -17.41
CA MET A 147 -8.20 5.89 -16.81
C MET A 147 -8.57 5.75 -15.33
N TYR A 148 -8.63 6.85 -14.57
CA TYR A 148 -9.13 6.81 -13.20
C TYR A 148 -10.57 6.29 -13.16
N LYS A 149 -11.42 6.85 -14.02
CA LYS A 149 -12.81 6.39 -14.16
C LYS A 149 -12.90 4.94 -14.62
N LYS A 150 -12.01 4.50 -15.53
CA LYS A 150 -11.96 3.11 -16.00
C LYS A 150 -11.68 2.15 -14.85
N LEU A 151 -10.75 2.50 -13.94
CA LEU A 151 -10.51 1.69 -12.75
C LEU A 151 -11.75 1.66 -11.85
N ASP A 152 -12.32 2.82 -11.53
CA ASP A 152 -13.52 2.92 -10.68
C ASP A 152 -14.70 2.10 -11.23
N ASP A 153 -15.03 2.27 -12.51
CA ASP A 153 -16.14 1.57 -13.17
C ASP A 153 -15.89 0.04 -13.20
N MET A 154 -14.63 -0.37 -13.42
CA MET A 154 -14.24 -1.78 -13.47
C MET A 154 -14.31 -2.44 -12.09
N THR A 155 -13.75 -1.81 -11.06
CA THR A 155 -13.70 -2.38 -9.71
C THR A 155 -15.07 -2.35 -9.05
N TYR A 156 -15.86 -1.29 -9.26
CA TYR A 156 -17.24 -1.23 -8.81
C TYR A 156 -18.07 -2.39 -9.38
N LYS A 157 -18.00 -2.62 -10.69
CA LYS A 157 -18.73 -3.72 -11.33
C LYS A 157 -18.28 -5.08 -10.81
N MET A 158 -16.97 -5.25 -10.65
CA MET A 158 -16.36 -6.48 -10.16
C MET A 158 -16.85 -6.86 -8.76
N PHE A 159 -16.71 -5.96 -7.78
CA PHE A 159 -17.14 -6.22 -6.40
C PHE A 159 -18.66 -6.34 -6.29
N GLN A 160 -19.42 -5.58 -7.10
CA GLN A 160 -20.87 -5.73 -7.14
C GLN A 160 -21.30 -7.12 -7.65
N GLU A 161 -20.63 -7.68 -8.66
CA GLU A 161 -20.93 -9.03 -9.16
C GLU A 161 -20.49 -10.14 -8.20
N MET A 162 -19.45 -9.89 -7.40
CA MET A 162 -18.95 -10.83 -6.40
C MET A 162 -19.73 -10.80 -5.08
N GLU A 163 -20.61 -9.80 -4.89
CA GLU A 163 -21.32 -9.54 -3.63
C GLU A 163 -20.37 -9.41 -2.41
N VAL A 164 -19.20 -8.80 -2.63
CA VAL A 164 -18.17 -8.55 -1.61
C VAL A 164 -18.10 -7.06 -1.29
N ASP A 165 -18.15 -6.72 -0.01
CA ASP A 165 -17.85 -5.37 0.46
C ASP A 165 -16.32 -5.16 0.48
N PHE A 166 -15.83 -4.25 -0.37
CA PHE A 166 -14.41 -3.88 -0.39
C PHE A 166 -14.12 -2.80 0.64
N TYR A 167 -13.16 -3.07 1.52
CA TYR A 167 -12.64 -2.09 2.47
C TYR A 167 -11.16 -1.85 2.17
N PRO A 168 -10.78 -0.63 1.71
CA PRO A 168 -9.38 -0.28 1.56
C PRO A 168 -8.64 -0.47 2.87
N ILE A 169 -7.45 -1.06 2.83
CA ILE A 169 -6.62 -1.25 4.04
C ILE A 169 -6.32 0.07 4.75
N GLN A 170 -6.31 1.19 4.02
CA GLN A 170 -6.13 2.53 4.59
C GLN A 170 -7.27 2.90 5.54
N ASP A 171 -8.51 2.54 5.20
CA ASP A 171 -9.69 2.80 6.02
C ASP A 171 -9.70 1.87 7.24
N ILE A 172 -9.34 0.59 7.06
CA ILE A 172 -9.19 -0.37 8.16
C ILE A 172 -8.16 0.14 9.19
N PHE A 173 -6.98 0.58 8.73
CA PHE A 173 -5.94 1.08 9.63
C PHE A 173 -6.26 2.45 10.24
N LEU A 174 -7.08 3.27 9.58
CA LEU A 174 -7.61 4.49 10.19
C LEU A 174 -8.53 4.16 11.38
N GLU A 175 -9.44 3.19 11.21
CA GLU A 175 -10.32 2.73 12.29
C GLU A 175 -9.52 2.14 13.46
N ILE A 176 -8.54 1.30 13.17
CA ILE A 176 -7.63 0.73 14.19
C ILE A 176 -6.86 1.85 14.93
N ALA A 177 -6.38 2.87 14.20
CA ALA A 177 -5.68 4.00 14.82
C ALA A 177 -6.58 4.77 15.81
N ASP A 178 -7.87 4.93 15.49
CA ASP A 178 -8.86 5.55 16.39
C ASP A 178 -9.10 4.68 17.63
N GLU A 179 -9.30 3.37 17.45
CA GLU A 179 -9.52 2.42 18.55
C GLU A 179 -8.32 2.34 19.51
N LEU A 180 -7.11 2.43 18.99
CA LEU A 180 -5.88 2.45 19.78
C LEU A 180 -5.60 3.83 20.43
N GLY A 181 -6.36 4.87 20.07
CA GLY A 181 -6.22 6.23 20.60
C GLY A 181 -4.98 6.96 20.08
N ILE A 182 -4.57 6.70 18.83
CA ILE A 182 -3.37 7.26 18.20
C ILE A 182 -3.66 8.59 17.48
N LEU A 183 -4.94 8.86 17.14
CA LEU A 183 -5.41 10.05 16.41
C LEU A 183 -5.49 11.34 17.25
#